data_AF-A0A3A4NSP1-F1
#
_entry.id   AF-A0A3A4NSP1-F1
#
_cell.length_a   1.000
_cell.length_b   1.000
_cell.length_c   1.000
_cell.angle_alpha   90.00
_cell.angle_beta   90.00
_cell.angle_gamma   90.00
#
_symmetry.space_group_name_H-M   'P 1'
#
loop_
_entity.id
_entity.type
_entity.pdbx_description
1 polymer ?
#
loop_
_entity_poly.entity_id
_entity_poly.type
_entity_poly.pdbx_seq_one_letter_code
_entity_poly.pdbx_strand_id
1 'polypeptide(L)'
;MSIHVPWKFFPLFFILAFLVSDAPASQSADRSVAEPYQIDVFKAGEEGYHTYRIPAVAATLRNTILAFCEGRKESRSDSGDIDLVLRRSFDNGKTWEPMQVIVDDAGNTCGNPAPVVDRTTGVIWLLMTTNDGEIGEGRINQGEGYRDVWVLKSEDDGKTWSKPVDITKSVKKPEWRWYATGPCHGIQLENGTLVIPCDHSLDEQSSNWFSHVIYSDDHGASWKLGGTVPGGFTNESTVVELVDGSLYLNVRSYLRHNLRQYSISKDQGKTWSSPQEDPTLIEPVCQAAVCRLTAKGKLEFQKNRILFSNPAAKERVNMTIRLSYDEGQSWPVAKTLHAGPAAYSDLTVAPDYSIGCLYERGEKHAYETITFAKCSLEWLTDGNDRLAP
;
A
#
# COMPACT_ATOMS: atom_id res chain seq x y z
N MET A 1 -95.77 60.82 14.92
CA MET A 1 -95.69 59.43 14.40
C MET A 1 -94.23 59.18 14.06
N SER A 2 -93.43 58.60 14.96
CA SER A 2 -93.25 57.14 15.14
C SER A 2 -92.78 56.49 13.83
N ILE A 3 -91.67 55.73 13.73
CA ILE A 3 -91.19 54.69 14.65
C ILE A 3 -89.66 54.51 14.48
N HIS A 4 -88.97 54.34 15.61
CA HIS A 4 -87.59 53.86 15.75
C HIS A 4 -87.51 52.32 15.55
N VAL A 5 -86.48 51.83 14.85
CA VAL A 5 -86.01 50.43 14.99
C VAL A 5 -84.48 50.44 15.07
N PRO A 6 -83.86 49.88 16.13
CA PRO A 6 -82.41 49.84 16.30
C PRO A 6 -81.84 48.53 15.75
N TRP A 7 -80.67 48.60 15.09
CA TRP A 7 -79.88 47.41 14.77
C TRP A 7 -78.57 47.44 15.54
N LYS A 8 -78.35 46.34 16.26
CA LYS A 8 -77.30 46.12 17.25
C LYS A 8 -75.93 45.93 16.57
N PHE A 9 -74.94 46.65 17.06
CA PHE A 9 -73.52 46.37 16.78
C PHE A 9 -73.08 45.11 17.55
N PHE A 10 -72.59 44.11 16.83
CA PHE A 10 -71.80 43.00 17.37
C PHE A 10 -70.31 43.28 17.06
N PRO A 11 -69.40 43.29 18.05
CA PRO A 11 -67.97 43.30 17.76
C PRO A 11 -67.52 41.89 17.39
N LEU A 12 -67.03 41.69 16.16
CA LEU A 12 -66.30 40.49 15.78
C LEU A 12 -64.93 40.51 16.49
N PHE A 13 -64.73 39.62 17.44
CA PHE A 13 -63.41 39.25 17.94
C PHE A 13 -62.71 38.41 16.87
N PHE A 14 -61.67 38.97 16.23
CA PHE A 14 -60.71 38.17 15.46
C PHE A 14 -59.79 37.44 16.44
N ILE A 15 -59.97 36.13 16.59
CA ILE A 15 -58.98 35.25 17.22
C ILE A 15 -57.89 35.00 16.19
N LEU A 16 -56.71 35.61 16.38
CA LEU A 16 -55.50 35.22 15.66
C LEU A 16 -55.07 33.85 16.20
N ALA A 17 -55.36 32.79 15.45
CA ALA A 17 -54.76 31.49 15.67
C ALA A 17 -53.30 31.55 15.19
N PHE A 18 -52.34 31.54 16.12
CA PHE A 18 -50.95 31.25 15.80
C PHE A 18 -50.87 29.78 15.34
N LEU A 19 -50.82 29.58 14.03
CA LEU A 19 -50.34 28.32 13.46
C LEU A 19 -48.82 28.27 13.72
N VAL A 20 -48.44 27.60 14.80
CA VAL A 20 -47.08 27.10 14.95
C VAL A 20 -46.89 26.06 13.86
N SER A 21 -46.19 26.41 12.78
CA SER A 21 -45.74 25.40 11.83
C SER A 21 -44.64 24.62 12.53
N ASP A 22 -44.95 23.42 13.01
CA ASP A 22 -43.95 22.44 13.34
C ASP A 22 -43.20 22.11 12.04
N ALA A 23 -42.06 22.78 11.86
CA ALA A 23 -41.07 22.35 10.88
C ALA A 23 -40.74 20.89 11.25
N PRO A 24 -40.82 19.93 10.32
CA PRO A 24 -40.40 18.58 10.62
C PRO A 24 -38.94 18.66 11.05
N ALA A 25 -38.67 18.22 12.28
CA ALA A 25 -37.31 18.03 12.76
C ALA A 25 -36.56 17.26 11.68
N SER A 26 -35.47 17.83 11.17
CA SER A 26 -34.61 17.11 10.24
C SER A 26 -34.13 15.86 10.97
N GLN A 27 -34.73 14.72 10.66
CA GLN A 27 -34.09 13.44 10.90
C GLN A 27 -32.74 13.54 10.23
N SER A 28 -31.69 13.69 11.04
CA SER A 28 -30.34 13.34 10.62
C SER A 28 -30.46 11.88 10.21
N ALA A 29 -30.58 11.63 8.91
CA ALA A 29 -30.43 10.29 8.37
C ALA A 29 -29.08 9.82 8.91
N ASP A 30 -29.12 8.84 9.79
CA ASP A 30 -27.96 8.09 10.22
C ASP A 30 -27.36 7.50 8.95
N ARG A 31 -26.43 8.23 8.33
CA ARG A 31 -25.79 7.81 7.09
C ARG A 31 -24.77 6.76 7.52
N SER A 32 -25.23 5.52 7.65
CA SER A 32 -24.35 4.38 7.84
C SER A 32 -23.27 4.41 6.76
N VAL A 33 -22.03 4.61 7.17
CA VAL A 33 -20.90 4.58 6.25
C VAL A 33 -20.73 3.14 5.76
N ALA A 34 -20.62 2.94 4.45
CA ALA A 34 -20.50 1.60 3.88
C ALA A 34 -19.19 0.93 4.36
N GLU A 35 -19.31 -0.32 4.80
CA GLU A 35 -18.14 -1.14 5.15
C GLU A 35 -17.30 -1.48 3.90
N PRO A 36 -15.99 -1.77 4.07
CA PRO A 36 -15.12 -2.17 2.97
C PRO A 36 -15.63 -3.49 2.43
N TYR A 37 -15.71 -3.61 1.11
CA TYR A 37 -15.83 -4.93 0.52
C TYR A 37 -14.45 -5.57 0.44
N GLN A 38 -14.42 -6.89 0.58
CA GLN A 38 -13.20 -7.67 0.58
C GLN A 38 -13.38 -8.92 -0.27
N ILE A 39 -12.37 -9.25 -1.08
CA ILE A 39 -12.38 -10.41 -1.98
C ILE A 39 -11.04 -11.10 -1.90
N ASP A 40 -11.07 -12.41 -1.65
CA ASP A 40 -9.88 -13.26 -1.73
C ASP A 40 -9.44 -13.35 -3.19
N VAL A 41 -8.23 -12.85 -3.48
CA VAL A 41 -7.66 -12.79 -4.83
C VAL A 41 -6.82 -14.05 -5.12
N PHE A 42 -6.10 -14.52 -4.10
CA PHE A 42 -5.31 -15.75 -4.16
C PHE A 42 -5.54 -16.58 -2.90
N LYS A 43 -5.71 -17.89 -3.05
CA LYS A 43 -5.99 -18.82 -1.94
C LYS A 43 -4.99 -19.96 -1.94
N ALA A 44 -4.38 -20.22 -0.79
CA ALA A 44 -3.43 -21.31 -0.62
C ALA A 44 -4.05 -22.66 -1.05
N GLY A 45 -3.28 -23.46 -1.79
CA GLY A 45 -3.72 -24.77 -2.30
C GLY A 45 -4.50 -24.73 -3.62
N GLU A 46 -4.73 -23.55 -4.20
CA GLU A 46 -5.40 -23.39 -5.49
C GLU A 46 -4.42 -23.16 -6.64
N GLU A 47 -4.83 -23.54 -7.85
CA GLU A 47 -4.11 -23.31 -9.13
C GLU A 47 -2.66 -23.83 -9.16
N GLY A 48 -2.37 -24.87 -8.36
CA GLY A 48 -1.08 -25.56 -8.34
C GLY A 48 -0.05 -25.01 -7.35
N TYR A 49 -0.44 -24.07 -6.49
CA TYR A 49 0.46 -23.47 -5.50
C TYR A 49 0.06 -23.78 -4.07
N HIS A 50 1.01 -24.26 -3.27
CA HIS A 50 0.81 -24.47 -1.84
C HIS A 50 0.47 -23.16 -1.11
N THR A 51 1.15 -22.05 -1.42
CA THR A 51 0.89 -20.76 -0.75
C THR A 51 1.15 -19.59 -1.68
N TYR A 52 0.34 -18.54 -1.53
CA TYR A 52 0.60 -17.23 -2.13
C TYR A 52 1.06 -16.26 -1.06
N ARG A 53 2.17 -15.55 -1.30
CA ARG A 53 2.74 -14.60 -0.34
C ARG A 53 3.26 -13.34 -1.01
N ILE A 54 3.58 -12.34 -0.19
CA ILE A 54 4.30 -11.13 -0.62
C ILE A 54 3.45 -10.32 -1.63
N PRO A 55 2.27 -9.82 -1.19
CA PRO A 55 1.39 -9.03 -2.04
C PRO A 55 2.04 -7.69 -2.43
N ALA A 56 1.91 -7.33 -3.70
CA ALA A 56 2.15 -5.98 -4.19
C ALA A 56 1.01 -5.54 -5.11
N VAL A 57 0.59 -4.29 -5.04
CA VAL A 57 -0.58 -3.80 -5.78
C VAL A 57 -0.32 -2.46 -6.45
N ALA A 58 -0.77 -2.34 -7.70
CA ALA A 58 -0.69 -1.09 -8.45
C ALA A 58 -2.02 -0.80 -9.15
N ALA A 59 -2.45 0.45 -9.11
CA ALA A 59 -3.53 0.97 -9.95
C ALA A 59 -2.93 1.68 -11.16
N THR A 60 -3.34 1.28 -12.36
CA THR A 60 -2.86 1.87 -13.61
C THR A 60 -3.59 3.17 -13.93
N LEU A 61 -3.08 3.92 -14.92
CA LEU A 61 -3.76 5.11 -15.44
C LEU A 61 -5.14 4.82 -16.04
N ARG A 62 -5.43 3.55 -16.39
CA ARG A 62 -6.72 3.10 -16.91
C ARG A 62 -7.66 2.57 -15.82
N ASN A 63 -7.30 2.79 -14.55
CA ASN A 63 -8.06 2.31 -13.40
C ASN A 63 -8.12 0.76 -13.32
N THR A 64 -7.15 0.08 -13.94
CA THR A 64 -6.95 -1.36 -13.77
C THR A 64 -6.18 -1.59 -12.48
N ILE A 65 -6.65 -2.50 -11.63
CA ILE A 65 -5.91 -2.94 -10.43
C ILE A 65 -5.11 -4.18 -10.78
N LEU A 66 -3.81 -4.13 -10.53
CA LEU A 66 -2.87 -5.23 -10.73
C LEU A 66 -2.45 -5.77 -9.36
N ALA A 67 -2.82 -7.01 -9.05
CA ALA A 67 -2.44 -7.69 -7.82
C ALA A 67 -1.37 -8.75 -8.11
N PHE A 68 -0.16 -8.49 -7.64
CA PHE A 68 1.01 -9.36 -7.78
C PHE A 68 1.26 -10.11 -6.49
N CYS A 69 1.81 -11.32 -6.59
CA CYS A 69 2.35 -12.05 -5.44
C CYS A 69 3.33 -13.14 -5.89
N GLU A 70 4.03 -13.70 -4.92
CA GLU A 70 4.74 -14.96 -5.06
C GLU A 70 3.74 -16.13 -5.06
N GLY A 71 3.77 -16.97 -6.09
CA GLY A 71 3.16 -18.29 -6.09
C GLY A 71 4.18 -19.33 -5.66
N ARG A 72 4.09 -19.82 -4.43
CA ARG A 72 5.04 -20.79 -3.86
C ARG A 72 4.50 -22.21 -4.06
N LYS A 73 5.13 -23.01 -4.93
CA LYS A 73 4.57 -24.28 -5.41
C LYS A 73 4.46 -25.32 -4.30
N GLU A 74 5.55 -25.56 -3.58
CA GLU A 74 5.67 -26.72 -2.69
C GLU A 74 5.39 -26.43 -1.21
N SER A 75 5.68 -25.22 -0.74
CA SER A 75 5.54 -24.88 0.67
C SER A 75 5.40 -23.38 0.92
N ARG A 76 5.27 -22.99 2.19
CA ARG A 76 5.34 -21.58 2.63
C ARG A 76 6.76 -21.03 2.77
N SER A 77 7.79 -21.80 2.41
CA SER A 77 9.21 -21.40 2.51
C SER A 77 9.51 -20.15 1.69
N ASP A 78 10.46 -19.32 2.11
CA ASP A 78 10.94 -18.15 1.35
C ASP A 78 11.89 -18.52 0.21
N SER A 79 12.09 -19.82 -0.03
CA SER A 79 12.91 -20.35 -1.12
C SER A 79 12.37 -21.70 -1.60
N GLY A 80 12.68 -22.03 -2.84
CA GLY A 80 12.19 -23.19 -3.59
C GLY A 80 11.72 -22.74 -4.98
N ASP A 81 10.90 -23.59 -5.61
CA ASP A 81 10.20 -23.24 -6.85
C ASP A 81 9.09 -22.22 -6.54
N ILE A 82 9.38 -20.95 -6.84
CA ILE A 82 8.50 -19.81 -6.56
C ILE A 82 8.37 -18.98 -7.83
N ASP A 83 7.14 -18.83 -8.28
CA ASP A 83 6.79 -18.02 -9.46
C ASP A 83 6.31 -16.63 -9.03
N LEU A 84 6.35 -15.67 -9.96
CA LEU A 84 5.59 -14.43 -9.82
C LEU A 84 4.30 -14.51 -10.63
N VAL A 85 3.18 -14.25 -9.96
CA VAL A 85 1.84 -14.32 -10.55
C VAL A 85 1.10 -12.98 -10.42
N LEU A 86 0.09 -12.81 -11.26
CA LEU A 86 -0.74 -11.61 -11.35
C LEU A 86 -2.21 -11.97 -11.53
N ARG A 87 -3.08 -11.19 -10.90
CA ARG A 87 -4.48 -11.03 -11.32
C ARG A 87 -4.79 -9.57 -11.59
N ARG A 88 -5.70 -9.35 -12.53
CA ARG A 88 -6.11 -8.01 -12.99
C ARG A 88 -7.58 -7.79 -12.70
N SER A 89 -7.94 -6.57 -12.33
CA SER A 89 -9.33 -6.17 -12.16
C SER A 89 -9.60 -4.87 -12.91
N PHE A 90 -10.72 -4.83 -13.63
CA PHE A 90 -11.17 -3.66 -14.41
C PHE A 90 -12.33 -2.91 -13.77
N ASP A 91 -12.79 -3.34 -12.59
CA ASP A 91 -13.96 -2.80 -11.90
C ASP A 91 -13.64 -2.42 -10.45
N ASN A 92 -12.42 -1.91 -10.24
CA ASN A 92 -11.86 -1.50 -8.95
C ASN A 92 -11.65 -2.63 -7.94
N GLY A 93 -11.46 -3.88 -8.40
CA GLY A 93 -11.20 -5.03 -7.53
C GLY A 93 -12.45 -5.79 -7.12
N LYS A 94 -13.61 -5.59 -7.78
CA LYS A 94 -14.84 -6.35 -7.52
C LYS A 94 -14.85 -7.70 -8.21
N THR A 95 -14.24 -7.78 -9.38
CA THR A 95 -14.01 -9.03 -10.11
C THR A 95 -12.57 -9.09 -10.59
N TRP A 96 -12.04 -10.29 -10.73
CA TRP A 96 -10.65 -10.54 -11.09
C TRP A 96 -10.58 -11.49 -12.27
N GLU A 97 -9.72 -11.17 -13.25
CA GLU A 97 -9.37 -12.08 -14.33
C GLU A 97 -8.72 -13.37 -13.77
N PRO A 98 -8.69 -14.46 -14.56
CA PRO A 98 -7.88 -15.63 -14.25
C PRO A 98 -6.42 -15.25 -13.96
N MET A 99 -5.76 -16.03 -13.12
CA MET A 99 -4.35 -15.81 -12.78
C MET A 99 -3.46 -15.92 -14.02
N GLN A 100 -2.45 -15.07 -14.07
CA GLN A 100 -1.38 -15.09 -15.05
C GLN A 100 -0.07 -15.38 -14.33
N VAL A 101 0.71 -16.33 -14.83
CA VAL A 101 2.11 -16.51 -14.43
C VAL A 101 2.96 -15.52 -15.24
N ILE A 102 3.63 -14.59 -14.56
CA ILE A 102 4.50 -13.59 -15.19
C ILE A 102 5.91 -14.14 -15.33
N VAL A 103 6.42 -14.78 -14.28
CA VAL A 103 7.77 -15.34 -14.24
C VAL A 103 7.72 -16.72 -13.58
N ASP A 104 8.23 -17.72 -14.29
CA ASP A 104 8.59 -19.05 -13.80
C ASP A 104 10.00 -19.30 -14.33
N ASP A 105 10.95 -19.47 -13.42
CA ASP A 105 12.38 -19.64 -13.74
C ASP A 105 12.87 -21.05 -13.37
N ALA A 106 12.12 -22.07 -13.79
CA ALA A 106 12.57 -23.46 -13.81
C ALA A 106 13.06 -24.00 -12.46
N GLY A 107 12.29 -23.76 -11.39
CA GLY A 107 12.60 -24.21 -10.04
C GLY A 107 13.38 -23.20 -9.20
N ASN A 108 13.84 -22.09 -9.80
CA ASN A 108 14.42 -20.99 -9.05
C ASN A 108 13.34 -20.21 -8.29
N THR A 109 13.80 -19.44 -7.31
CA THR A 109 12.93 -18.55 -6.54
C THR A 109 12.79 -17.22 -7.28
N CYS A 110 11.59 -16.84 -7.68
CA CYS A 110 11.24 -15.51 -8.19
C CYS A 110 10.40 -14.78 -7.13
N GLY A 111 10.93 -13.71 -6.53
CA GLY A 111 10.29 -13.13 -5.35
C GLY A 111 10.44 -11.63 -5.20
N ASN A 112 9.78 -11.10 -4.17
CA ASN A 112 9.72 -9.68 -3.83
C ASN A 112 9.28 -8.79 -5.01
N PRO A 113 8.06 -8.97 -5.55
CA PRO A 113 7.56 -8.11 -6.61
C PRO A 113 7.42 -6.67 -6.11
N ALA A 114 7.93 -5.72 -6.90
CA ALA A 114 7.82 -4.29 -6.64
C ALA A 114 7.38 -3.53 -7.90
N PRO A 115 6.07 -3.37 -8.12
CA PRO A 115 5.54 -2.66 -9.27
C PRO A 115 5.65 -1.14 -9.08
N VAL A 116 5.88 -0.40 -10.17
CA VAL A 116 5.73 1.06 -10.24
C VAL A 116 5.09 1.46 -11.56
N VAL A 117 4.10 2.32 -11.50
CA VAL A 117 3.45 2.89 -12.68
C VAL A 117 4.12 4.21 -13.01
N ASP A 118 4.75 4.29 -14.18
CA ASP A 118 5.20 5.57 -14.73
C ASP A 118 3.97 6.32 -15.25
N ARG A 119 3.53 7.35 -14.52
CA ARG A 119 2.34 8.12 -14.85
C ARG A 119 2.56 9.05 -16.03
N THR A 120 3.80 9.27 -16.46
CA THR A 120 4.12 10.07 -17.64
C THR A 120 3.96 9.24 -18.92
N THR A 121 4.44 8.00 -18.92
CA THR A 121 4.44 7.14 -20.12
C THR A 121 3.29 6.13 -20.13
N GLY A 122 2.71 5.81 -18.98
CA GLY A 122 1.74 4.74 -18.78
C GLY A 122 2.36 3.35 -18.70
N VAL A 123 3.68 3.22 -18.80
CA VAL A 123 4.40 1.95 -18.65
C VAL A 123 4.34 1.49 -17.20
N ILE A 124 4.09 0.19 -16.99
CA ILE A 124 4.21 -0.44 -15.69
C ILE A 124 5.53 -1.18 -15.65
N TRP A 125 6.37 -0.84 -14.68
CA TRP A 125 7.61 -1.56 -14.41
C TRP A 125 7.39 -2.50 -13.22
N LEU A 126 7.90 -3.72 -13.31
CA LEU A 126 7.89 -4.70 -12.23
C LEU A 126 9.33 -5.10 -11.94
N LEU A 127 9.82 -4.72 -10.76
CA LEU A 127 11.10 -5.20 -10.28
C LEU A 127 10.88 -6.44 -9.43
N MET A 128 11.87 -7.31 -9.43
CA MET A 128 11.85 -8.55 -8.68
C MET A 128 13.27 -8.99 -8.34
N THR A 129 13.35 -10.02 -7.51
CA THR A 129 14.60 -10.70 -7.17
C THR A 129 14.54 -12.18 -7.53
N THR A 130 15.70 -12.77 -7.80
CA THR A 130 15.81 -14.20 -8.06
C THR A 130 17.07 -14.84 -7.51
N ASN A 131 16.99 -16.14 -7.17
CA ASN A 131 18.09 -17.00 -6.73
C ASN A 131 17.78 -18.46 -7.05
N ASP A 132 18.81 -19.30 -6.94
CA ASP A 132 18.68 -20.75 -6.92
C ASP A 132 17.68 -21.19 -5.83
N GLY A 133 16.65 -21.94 -6.23
CA GLY A 133 15.57 -22.39 -5.34
C GLY A 133 16.05 -23.24 -4.15
N GLU A 134 17.20 -23.90 -4.26
CA GLU A 134 17.80 -24.74 -3.22
C GLU A 134 18.71 -23.95 -2.26
N ILE A 135 18.99 -22.67 -2.56
CA ILE A 135 19.83 -21.79 -1.75
C ILE A 135 19.01 -20.63 -1.20
N GLY A 136 18.49 -20.79 0.01
CA GLY A 136 17.69 -19.76 0.67
C GLY A 136 18.49 -18.68 1.41
N GLU A 137 17.75 -17.71 1.96
CA GLU A 137 18.27 -16.49 2.62
C GLU A 137 19.43 -16.73 3.57
N GLY A 138 19.33 -17.72 4.46
CA GLY A 138 20.39 -18.03 5.43
C GLY A 138 21.74 -18.33 4.75
N ARG A 139 21.73 -19.20 3.73
CA ARG A 139 22.95 -19.55 2.97
C ARG A 139 23.45 -18.36 2.15
N ILE A 140 22.55 -17.57 1.57
CA ILE A 140 22.90 -16.33 0.86
C ILE A 140 23.63 -15.36 1.78
N ASN A 141 23.13 -15.16 3.00
CA ASN A 141 23.77 -14.31 4.01
C ASN A 141 25.15 -14.83 4.46
N GLN A 142 25.40 -16.14 4.37
CA GLN A 142 26.73 -16.74 4.59
C GLN A 142 27.69 -16.56 3.40
N GLY A 143 27.22 -15.95 2.30
CA GLY A 143 27.99 -15.73 1.09
C GLY A 143 27.89 -16.86 0.06
N GLU A 144 26.91 -17.74 0.19
CA GLU A 144 26.65 -18.81 -0.78
C GLU A 144 25.58 -18.40 -1.81
N GLY A 145 25.75 -18.78 -3.07
CA GLY A 145 24.77 -18.49 -4.11
C GLY A 145 24.66 -17.01 -4.49
N TYR A 146 23.53 -16.63 -5.05
CA TYR A 146 23.26 -15.30 -5.58
C TYR A 146 21.86 -14.83 -5.14
N ARG A 147 21.62 -13.53 -5.30
CA ARG A 147 20.28 -12.93 -5.24
C ARG A 147 20.32 -11.72 -6.17
N ASP A 148 19.81 -11.93 -7.37
CA ASP A 148 19.90 -11.00 -8.49
C ASP A 148 18.63 -10.17 -8.57
N VAL A 149 18.73 -9.01 -9.24
CA VAL A 149 17.64 -8.03 -9.39
C VAL A 149 17.29 -7.92 -10.86
N TRP A 150 16.05 -8.29 -11.19
CA TRP A 150 15.54 -8.23 -12.56
C TRP A 150 14.40 -7.23 -12.67
N VAL A 151 14.20 -6.72 -13.88
CA VAL A 151 13.10 -5.82 -14.22
C VAL A 151 12.34 -6.30 -15.46
N LEU A 152 11.02 -6.20 -15.40
CA LEU A 152 10.10 -6.44 -16.49
C LEU A 152 9.26 -5.18 -16.72
N LYS A 153 8.67 -5.05 -17.92
CA LYS A 153 7.70 -4.01 -18.19
C LYS A 153 6.45 -4.52 -18.89
N SER A 154 5.35 -3.80 -18.69
CA SER A 154 4.12 -3.92 -19.46
C SER A 154 3.76 -2.56 -20.06
N GLU A 155 3.47 -2.56 -21.36
CA GLU A 155 3.05 -1.38 -22.13
C GLU A 155 1.56 -1.45 -22.52
N ASP A 156 0.87 -2.52 -22.10
CA ASP A 156 -0.51 -2.84 -22.46
C ASP A 156 -1.39 -3.08 -21.22
N ASP A 157 -1.16 -2.25 -20.19
CA ASP A 157 -1.99 -2.18 -18.97
C ASP A 157 -1.95 -3.46 -18.13
N GLY A 158 -0.79 -4.11 -18.08
CA GLY A 158 -0.51 -5.32 -17.32
C GLY A 158 -0.92 -6.62 -18.02
N LYS A 159 -1.38 -6.56 -19.28
CA LYS A 159 -1.87 -7.75 -20.00
C LYS A 159 -0.73 -8.68 -20.42
N THR A 160 0.37 -8.13 -20.93
CA THR A 160 1.59 -8.86 -21.29
C THR A 160 2.82 -8.20 -20.67
N TRP A 161 3.86 -9.00 -20.48
CA TRP A 161 5.10 -8.59 -19.83
C TRP A 161 6.30 -8.93 -20.72
N SER A 162 7.30 -8.05 -20.72
CA SER A 162 8.58 -8.30 -21.38
C SER A 162 9.32 -9.47 -20.73
N LYS A 163 10.33 -10.01 -21.42
CA LYS A 163 11.31 -10.88 -20.75
C LYS A 163 12.02 -10.10 -19.63
N PRO A 164 12.40 -10.77 -18.53
CA PRO A 164 13.23 -10.16 -17.49
C PRO A 164 14.55 -9.63 -18.04
N VAL A 165 14.96 -8.46 -17.56
CA VAL A 165 16.27 -7.86 -17.81
C VAL A 165 17.02 -7.81 -16.49
N ASP A 166 18.22 -8.40 -16.44
CA ASP A 166 19.10 -8.34 -15.29
C ASP A 166 19.74 -6.95 -15.16
N ILE A 167 19.48 -6.29 -14.02
CA ILE A 167 20.03 -4.98 -13.66
C ILE A 167 20.99 -5.05 -12.47
N THR A 168 21.31 -6.25 -11.97
CA THR A 168 22.03 -6.47 -10.71
C THR A 168 23.30 -5.65 -10.60
N LYS A 169 24.13 -5.61 -11.65
CA LYS A 169 25.40 -4.87 -11.64
C LYS A 169 25.25 -3.36 -11.47
N SER A 170 24.09 -2.81 -11.81
CA SER A 170 23.80 -1.37 -11.71
C SER A 170 23.25 -0.97 -10.34
N VAL A 171 22.72 -1.94 -9.59
CA VAL A 171 21.94 -1.68 -8.37
C VAL A 171 22.39 -2.48 -7.13
N LYS A 172 23.33 -3.41 -7.28
CA LYS A 172 23.84 -4.24 -6.18
C LYS A 172 25.36 -4.08 -6.08
N LYS A 173 25.85 -3.78 -4.87
CA LYS A 173 27.30 -3.73 -4.62
C LYS A 173 27.86 -5.15 -4.44
N PRO A 174 29.13 -5.42 -4.82
CA PRO A 174 29.73 -6.75 -4.73
C PRO A 174 29.76 -7.35 -3.32
N GLU A 175 29.87 -6.52 -2.29
CA GLU A 175 29.91 -6.93 -0.89
C GLU A 175 28.53 -7.29 -0.32
N TRP A 176 27.44 -6.98 -1.03
CA TRP A 176 26.08 -7.27 -0.57
C TRP A 176 25.72 -8.74 -0.79
N ARG A 177 25.06 -9.32 0.21
CA ARG A 177 24.63 -10.72 0.21
C ARG A 177 23.19 -10.81 -0.26
N TRP A 178 22.25 -10.77 0.68
CA TRP A 178 20.84 -10.73 0.38
C TRP A 178 20.44 -9.41 -0.27
N TYR A 179 19.36 -9.45 -1.05
CA TYR A 179 18.74 -8.29 -1.67
C TYR A 179 17.23 -8.55 -1.80
N ALA A 180 16.41 -7.55 -1.47
CA ALA A 180 14.98 -7.54 -1.76
C ALA A 180 14.54 -6.22 -2.41
N THR A 181 13.64 -6.31 -3.40
CA THR A 181 12.93 -5.17 -4.01
C THR A 181 11.58 -5.01 -3.33
N GLY A 182 11.39 -3.93 -2.57
CA GLY A 182 10.25 -3.80 -1.64
C GLY A 182 10.36 -4.86 -0.52
N PRO A 183 9.39 -5.78 -0.36
CA PRO A 183 8.17 -5.89 -1.16
C PRO A 183 7.15 -4.81 -0.79
N CYS A 184 6.67 -4.10 -1.82
CA CYS A 184 5.70 -3.00 -1.86
C CYS A 184 5.68 -2.45 -3.29
N HIS A 185 4.73 -1.59 -3.62
CA HIS A 185 4.86 -0.70 -4.76
C HIS A 185 6.03 0.30 -4.61
N GLY A 186 6.62 0.68 -5.75
CA GLY A 186 7.44 1.88 -5.86
C GLY A 186 6.60 3.12 -6.18
N ILE A 187 7.25 4.29 -6.21
CA ILE A 187 6.60 5.57 -6.51
C ILE A 187 7.26 6.25 -7.70
N GLN A 188 6.49 7.06 -8.41
CA GLN A 188 7.04 8.12 -9.25
C GLN A 188 6.99 9.43 -8.46
N LEU A 189 8.09 10.18 -8.45
CA LEU A 189 8.20 11.52 -7.86
C LEU A 189 7.55 12.57 -8.76
N GLU A 190 7.32 13.78 -8.24
CA GLU A 190 6.79 14.90 -9.03
C GLU A 190 7.63 15.25 -10.26
N ASN A 191 8.95 15.07 -10.16
CA ASN A 191 9.86 15.34 -11.27
C ASN A 191 9.95 14.21 -12.31
N GLY A 192 9.16 13.14 -12.15
CA GLY A 192 9.12 11.99 -13.07
C GLY A 192 10.03 10.82 -12.70
N THR A 193 10.94 10.99 -11.73
CA THR A 193 11.85 9.93 -11.27
C THR A 193 11.06 8.77 -10.66
N LEU A 194 11.35 7.54 -11.07
CA LEU A 194 10.82 6.32 -10.46
C LEU A 194 11.74 5.91 -9.30
N VAL A 195 11.18 5.55 -8.15
CA VAL A 195 11.91 5.14 -6.95
C VAL A 195 11.32 3.84 -6.42
N ILE A 196 12.18 2.86 -6.18
CA ILE A 196 11.84 1.56 -5.61
C ILE A 196 12.55 1.42 -4.26
N PRO A 197 11.82 1.23 -3.15
CA PRO A 197 12.43 0.89 -1.87
C PRO A 197 12.97 -0.55 -1.93
N CYS A 198 14.08 -0.81 -1.26
CA CYS A 198 14.79 -2.09 -1.27
C CYS A 198 15.45 -2.33 0.10
N ASP A 199 16.00 -3.53 0.29
CA ASP A 199 16.94 -3.82 1.36
C ASP A 199 18.06 -4.75 0.91
N HIS A 200 19.12 -4.78 1.71
CA HIS A 200 20.24 -5.71 1.56
C HIS A 200 20.86 -6.07 2.91
N SER A 201 21.66 -7.13 2.90
CA SER A 201 22.50 -7.52 4.02
C SER A 201 23.98 -7.53 3.63
N LEU A 202 24.86 -7.38 4.61
CA LEU A 202 26.30 -7.66 4.46
C LEU A 202 26.69 -9.04 5.00
N ASP A 203 25.93 -9.54 5.98
CA ASP A 203 26.05 -10.88 6.55
C ASP A 203 24.74 -11.27 7.27
N GLU A 204 24.78 -12.35 8.06
CA GLU A 204 23.62 -12.87 8.81
C GLU A 204 23.18 -12.00 10.00
N GLN A 205 24.00 -11.06 10.46
CA GLN A 205 23.74 -10.31 11.68
C GLN A 205 22.70 -9.23 11.42
N SER A 206 21.64 -9.18 12.23
CA SER A 206 20.58 -8.15 12.14
C SER A 206 21.10 -6.71 12.07
N SER A 207 22.23 -6.41 12.71
CA SER A 207 22.88 -5.09 12.68
C SER A 207 23.44 -4.70 11.32
N ASN A 208 23.65 -5.68 10.44
CA ASN A 208 24.25 -5.52 9.12
C ASN A 208 23.21 -5.64 7.99
N TRP A 209 21.95 -5.41 8.33
CA TRP A 209 20.85 -5.22 7.38
C TRP A 209 20.53 -3.75 7.20
N PHE A 210 20.29 -3.38 5.95
CA PHE A 210 20.10 -1.99 5.55
C PHE A 210 18.94 -1.85 4.57
N SER A 211 18.08 -0.86 4.80
CA SER A 211 17.18 -0.36 3.75
C SER A 211 17.93 0.59 2.80
N HIS A 212 17.60 0.53 1.52
CA HIS A 212 18.08 1.49 0.52
C HIS A 212 16.99 1.74 -0.51
N VAL A 213 17.27 2.61 -1.48
CA VAL A 213 16.41 2.78 -2.65
C VAL A 213 17.21 2.61 -3.93
N ILE A 214 16.52 2.29 -5.02
CA ILE A 214 17.04 2.41 -6.37
C ILE A 214 16.10 3.30 -7.16
N TYR A 215 16.60 3.92 -8.22
CA TYR A 215 15.81 4.88 -8.98
C TYR A 215 16.10 4.84 -10.48
N SER A 216 15.16 5.36 -11.25
CA SER A 216 15.31 5.65 -12.67
C SER A 216 14.84 7.07 -12.93
N ASP A 217 15.69 7.87 -13.56
CA ASP A 217 15.44 9.26 -13.99
C ASP A 217 15.22 9.36 -15.51
N ASP A 218 15.09 8.20 -16.19
CA ASP A 218 14.96 8.07 -17.64
C ASP A 218 13.80 7.15 -18.04
N HIS A 219 12.71 7.21 -17.27
CA HIS A 219 11.47 6.45 -17.51
C HIS A 219 11.65 4.93 -17.55
N GLY A 220 12.54 4.41 -16.69
CA GLY A 220 12.83 2.99 -16.51
C GLY A 220 13.81 2.39 -17.52
N ALA A 221 14.38 3.21 -18.42
CA ALA A 221 15.37 2.74 -19.39
C ALA A 221 16.68 2.28 -18.73
N SER A 222 17.08 2.91 -17.62
CA SER A 222 18.17 2.48 -16.76
C SER A 222 17.82 2.66 -15.28
N TRP A 223 18.43 1.82 -14.43
CA TRP A 223 18.24 1.83 -12.98
C TRP A 223 19.57 2.05 -12.28
N LYS A 224 19.55 2.89 -11.25
CA LYS A 224 20.74 3.33 -10.51
C LYS A 224 20.54 3.09 -9.03
N LEU A 225 21.64 2.77 -8.35
CA LEU A 225 21.65 2.68 -6.90
C LEU A 225 21.47 4.06 -6.26
N GLY A 226 20.51 4.17 -5.33
CA GLY A 226 20.28 5.34 -4.49
C GLY A 226 21.00 5.25 -3.15
N GLY A 227 20.53 6.05 -2.20
CA GLY A 227 21.07 6.11 -0.84
C GLY A 227 20.67 4.92 0.02
N THR A 228 21.54 4.58 0.97
CA THR A 228 21.31 3.59 2.03
C THR A 228 21.04 4.29 3.36
N VAL A 229 20.08 3.79 4.14
CA VAL A 229 19.83 4.28 5.51
C VAL A 229 21.02 3.92 6.40
N PRO A 230 21.64 4.87 7.13
CA PRO A 230 22.81 4.58 7.94
C PRO A 230 22.45 3.84 9.25
N GLY A 231 23.42 3.14 9.85
CA GLY A 231 23.32 2.59 11.20
C GLY A 231 22.85 1.13 11.31
N GLY A 232 22.36 0.54 10.22
CA GLY A 232 21.94 -0.86 10.19
C GLY A 232 20.61 -1.10 10.89
N PHE A 233 20.30 -2.37 11.21
CA PHE A 233 19.03 -2.81 11.82
C PHE A 233 17.77 -2.44 11.02
N THR A 234 17.91 -2.23 9.72
CA THR A 234 16.81 -1.85 8.84
C THR A 234 16.63 -2.90 7.75
N ASN A 235 15.40 -3.15 7.31
CA ASN A 235 15.08 -4.22 6.37
C ASN A 235 14.03 -3.74 5.35
N GLU A 236 12.98 -4.50 5.07
CA GLU A 236 11.95 -4.16 4.09
C GLU A 236 11.39 -2.75 4.36
N SER A 237 11.20 -1.98 3.30
CA SER A 237 10.81 -0.57 3.41
C SER A 237 9.80 -0.16 2.35
N THR A 238 9.15 0.97 2.60
CA THR A 238 8.12 1.57 1.74
C THR A 238 8.29 3.09 1.77
N VAL A 239 8.02 3.77 0.65
CA VAL A 239 8.41 5.17 0.46
C VAL A 239 7.24 6.03 -0.02
N VAL A 240 7.17 7.26 0.46
CA VAL A 240 6.24 8.29 -0.05
C VAL A 240 6.96 9.62 -0.20
N GLU A 241 6.62 10.36 -1.26
CA GLU A 241 7.05 11.74 -1.45
C GLU A 241 6.17 12.69 -0.61
N LEU A 242 6.83 13.52 0.19
CA LEU A 242 6.22 14.57 0.99
C LEU A 242 5.96 15.81 0.15
N VAL A 243 5.06 16.69 0.61
CA VAL A 243 4.69 17.92 -0.13
C VAL A 243 5.82 18.93 -0.31
N ASP A 244 6.89 18.82 0.47
CA ASP A 244 8.10 19.63 0.33
C ASP A 244 9.13 19.01 -0.63
N GLY A 245 8.82 17.86 -1.23
CA GLY A 245 9.70 17.08 -2.10
C GLY A 245 10.69 16.18 -1.37
N SER A 246 10.68 16.17 -0.02
CA SER A 246 11.43 15.19 0.77
C SER A 246 10.81 13.80 0.60
N LEU A 247 11.60 12.75 0.78
CA LEU A 247 11.08 11.38 0.84
C LEU A 247 11.03 10.89 2.29
N TYR A 248 9.88 10.31 2.65
CA TYR A 248 9.70 9.58 3.90
C TYR A 248 9.78 8.08 3.59
N LEU A 249 10.77 7.41 4.19
CA LEU A 249 10.94 5.96 4.11
C LEU A 249 10.50 5.34 5.43
N ASN A 250 9.48 4.49 5.40
CA ASN A 250 9.05 3.68 6.54
C ASN A 250 9.70 2.30 6.45
N VAL A 251 10.19 1.79 7.58
CA VAL A 251 11.18 0.72 7.61
C VAL A 251 10.80 -0.33 8.65
N ARG A 252 10.89 -1.61 8.25
CA ARG A 252 10.83 -2.76 9.14
C ARG A 252 12.07 -2.78 10.02
N SER A 253 11.85 -2.77 11.33
CA SER A 253 12.90 -2.65 12.32
C SER A 253 13.41 -4.01 12.76
N TYR A 254 14.74 -4.19 12.68
CA TYR A 254 15.45 -5.32 13.27
C TYR A 254 15.98 -5.02 14.68
N LEU A 255 15.66 -3.86 15.26
CA LEU A 255 15.86 -3.59 16.69
C LEU A 255 14.94 -4.45 17.58
N ARG A 256 13.82 -4.94 17.02
CA ARG A 256 12.84 -5.80 17.70
C ARG A 256 12.16 -5.15 18.92
N HIS A 257 12.05 -3.83 18.94
CA HIS A 257 11.25 -3.10 19.94
C HIS A 257 9.75 -3.03 19.61
N ASN A 258 9.31 -3.75 18.57
CA ASN A 258 7.95 -3.72 18.04
C ASN A 258 7.49 -2.34 17.54
N LEU A 259 8.40 -1.52 17.02
CA LEU A 259 8.08 -0.21 16.44
C LEU A 259 8.66 -0.10 15.04
N ARG A 260 7.90 0.50 14.13
CA ARG A 260 8.42 0.91 12.83
C ARG A 260 9.54 1.90 13.02
N GLN A 261 10.52 1.86 12.12
CA GLN A 261 11.46 2.95 11.96
C GLN A 261 11.07 3.82 10.76
N TYR A 262 11.55 5.06 10.74
CA TYR A 262 11.50 5.91 9.55
C TYR A 262 12.80 6.67 9.34
N SER A 263 13.05 7.07 8.10
CA SER A 263 14.15 7.94 7.72
C SER A 263 13.70 8.94 6.65
N ILE A 264 14.32 10.12 6.63
CA ILE A 264 13.99 11.21 5.70
C ILE A 264 15.16 11.46 4.75
N SER A 265 14.84 11.59 3.47
CA SER A 265 15.75 12.11 2.45
C SER A 265 15.28 13.49 1.98
N LYS A 266 16.21 14.43 1.83
CA LYS A 266 15.95 15.79 1.29
C LYS A 266 16.52 15.99 -0.11
N ASP A 267 17.04 14.93 -0.71
CA ASP A 267 17.76 14.95 -1.98
C ASP A 267 17.31 13.81 -2.91
N GLN A 268 16.00 13.49 -2.85
CA GLN A 268 15.32 12.51 -3.70
C GLN A 268 15.87 11.09 -3.53
N GLY A 269 16.19 10.71 -2.29
CA GLY A 269 16.63 9.37 -1.92
C GLY A 269 18.11 9.11 -2.11
N LYS A 270 18.95 10.15 -2.34
CA LYS A 270 20.41 9.99 -2.48
C LYS A 270 21.11 9.85 -1.12
N THR A 271 20.63 10.56 -0.11
CA THR A 271 21.07 10.44 1.29
C THR A 271 19.88 10.37 2.23
N TRP A 272 20.09 9.75 3.38
CA TRP A 272 19.06 9.47 4.38
C TRP A 272 19.52 9.90 5.77
N SER A 273 18.60 10.44 6.58
CA SER A 273 18.85 10.67 8.00
C SER A 273 19.07 9.37 8.76
N SER A 274 19.65 9.44 9.96
CA SER A 274 19.61 8.30 10.88
C SER A 274 18.17 7.85 11.11
N PRO A 275 17.89 6.54 11.15
CA PRO A 275 16.54 6.05 11.34
C PRO A 275 16.06 6.36 12.77
N GLN A 276 14.78 6.70 12.89
CA GLN A 276 14.11 6.98 14.16
C GLN A 276 12.93 6.03 14.35
N GLU A 277 12.69 5.57 15.57
CA GLU A 277 11.50 4.77 15.88
C GLU A 277 10.26 5.67 15.94
N ASP A 278 9.15 5.23 15.34
CA ASP A 278 7.85 5.88 15.44
C ASP A 278 7.02 5.19 16.54
N PRO A 279 6.86 5.80 17.72
CA PRO A 279 6.14 5.18 18.84
C PRO A 279 4.63 5.01 18.58
N THR A 280 4.11 5.62 17.51
CA THR A 280 2.69 5.51 17.14
C THR A 280 2.42 4.35 16.17
N LEU A 281 3.48 3.76 15.61
CA LEU A 281 3.42 2.66 14.64
C LEU A 281 4.02 1.37 15.22
N ILE A 282 3.22 0.66 16.00
CA ILE A 282 3.55 -0.69 16.49
C ILE A 282 3.67 -1.69 15.34
N GLU A 283 4.64 -2.61 15.40
CA GLU A 283 4.81 -3.69 14.44
C GLU A 283 5.28 -5.03 15.06
N PRO A 284 5.06 -6.17 14.38
CA PRO A 284 5.56 -7.48 14.80
C PRO A 284 6.83 -7.90 14.03
N VAL A 285 7.66 -6.95 13.60
CA VAL A 285 8.79 -7.19 12.66
C VAL A 285 8.25 -7.78 11.34
N CYS A 286 7.49 -6.98 10.61
CA CYS A 286 6.79 -7.39 9.40
C CYS A 286 6.82 -6.28 8.35
N GLN A 287 6.68 -6.60 7.07
CA GLN A 287 6.46 -5.61 6.03
C GLN A 287 5.22 -4.73 6.34
N ALA A 288 5.24 -3.50 5.83
CA ALA A 288 4.15 -2.53 5.87
C ALA A 288 4.15 -1.69 4.59
N ALA A 289 3.07 -0.97 4.30
CA ALA A 289 2.98 -0.08 3.13
C ALA A 289 2.61 1.36 3.52
N VAL A 290 3.13 2.33 2.77
CA VAL A 290 2.75 3.74 2.84
C VAL A 290 2.30 4.20 1.46
N CYS A 291 1.25 5.02 1.37
CA CYS A 291 0.75 5.51 0.09
C CYS A 291 0.14 6.90 0.24
N ARG A 292 0.39 7.81 -0.70
CA ARG A 292 -0.26 9.13 -0.69
C ARG A 292 -1.66 9.03 -1.29
N LEU A 293 -2.66 9.47 -0.51
CA LEU A 293 -4.04 9.62 -0.98
C LEU A 293 -4.26 10.99 -1.63
N THR A 294 -3.94 12.08 -0.93
CA THR A 294 -4.06 13.44 -1.46
C THR A 294 -2.91 14.33 -1.00
N ALA A 295 -2.65 15.39 -1.76
CA ALA A 295 -1.81 16.52 -1.35
C ALA A 295 -2.58 17.81 -1.54
N LYS A 296 -2.52 18.70 -0.55
CA LYS A 296 -3.18 19.99 -0.59
C LYS A 296 -2.68 20.80 -1.78
N GLY A 297 -3.60 21.41 -2.53
CA GLY A 297 -3.30 22.21 -3.71
C GLY A 297 -3.09 21.41 -5.00
N LYS A 298 -3.00 20.07 -4.93
CA LYS A 298 -3.12 19.22 -6.12
C LYS A 298 -4.60 18.90 -6.35
N LEU A 299 -5.08 19.07 -7.58
CA LEU A 299 -6.45 18.73 -7.98
C LEU A 299 -7.51 19.25 -6.99
N GLU A 300 -7.28 20.48 -6.49
CA GLU A 300 -8.14 21.21 -5.54
C GLU A 300 -8.33 20.57 -4.16
N PHE A 301 -7.56 19.52 -3.80
CA PHE A 301 -7.62 18.95 -2.46
C PHE A 301 -7.19 19.95 -1.39
N GLN A 302 -7.92 19.94 -0.27
CA GLN A 302 -7.70 20.87 0.84
C GLN A 302 -6.80 20.31 1.95
N LYS A 303 -6.52 19.00 1.91
CA LYS A 303 -5.76 18.30 2.95
C LYS A 303 -4.69 17.40 2.34
N ASN A 304 -3.56 17.33 3.05
CA ASN A 304 -2.57 16.27 2.88
C ASN A 304 -3.09 15.01 3.55
N ARG A 305 -2.95 13.86 2.88
CA ARG A 305 -3.40 12.57 3.38
C ARG A 305 -2.42 11.48 2.96
N ILE A 306 -1.78 10.86 3.94
CA ILE A 306 -0.90 9.71 3.75
C ILE A 306 -1.51 8.52 4.48
N LEU A 307 -1.63 7.40 3.77
CA LEU A 307 -2.13 6.14 4.29
C LEU A 307 -0.95 5.25 4.71
N PHE A 308 -1.19 4.43 5.73
CA PHE A 308 -0.25 3.39 6.15
C PHE A 308 -1.01 2.11 6.49
N SER A 309 -0.47 0.95 6.15
CA SER A 309 -1.04 -0.35 6.53
C SER A 309 0.00 -1.29 7.10
N ASN A 310 -0.35 -1.95 8.20
CA ASN A 310 0.41 -3.05 8.77
C ASN A 310 -0.45 -3.91 9.73
N PRO A 311 0.06 -5.06 10.19
CA PRO A 311 -0.43 -5.72 11.39
C PRO A 311 -0.11 -4.85 12.61
N ALA A 312 -1.11 -4.13 13.13
CA ALA A 312 -0.93 -3.20 14.24
C ALA A 312 -0.99 -3.92 15.60
N ALA A 313 -0.02 -4.82 15.82
CA ALA A 313 0.12 -5.62 17.03
C ALA A 313 1.58 -6.10 17.21
N LYS A 314 1.88 -6.75 18.35
CA LYS A 314 3.19 -7.39 18.58
C LYS A 314 3.36 -8.72 17.83
N GLU A 315 2.27 -9.27 17.32
CA GLU A 315 2.22 -10.46 16.48
C GLU A 315 1.60 -10.13 15.12
N ARG A 316 1.74 -11.02 14.13
CA ARG A 316 1.15 -10.90 12.79
C ARG A 316 -0.38 -11.11 12.82
N VAL A 317 -1.09 -10.14 13.39
CA VAL A 317 -2.54 -10.05 13.53
C VAL A 317 -2.99 -8.59 13.42
N ASN A 318 -4.30 -8.35 13.27
CA ASN A 318 -4.89 -7.01 13.31
C ASN A 318 -4.42 -6.08 12.18
N MET A 319 -4.64 -6.49 10.93
CA MET A 319 -4.39 -5.63 9.77
C MET A 319 -5.17 -4.33 9.90
N THR A 320 -4.46 -3.21 9.90
CA THR A 320 -5.01 -1.89 10.21
C THR A 320 -4.55 -0.88 9.17
N ILE A 321 -5.48 -0.05 8.68
CA ILE A 321 -5.14 1.14 7.89
C ILE A 321 -5.11 2.35 8.84
N ARG A 322 -4.10 3.18 8.68
CA ARG A 322 -3.94 4.46 9.38
C ARG A 322 -3.90 5.61 8.38
N LEU A 323 -4.22 6.80 8.86
CA LEU A 323 -4.18 8.03 8.06
C LEU A 323 -3.48 9.15 8.85
N SER A 324 -2.51 9.77 8.19
CA SER A 324 -1.81 10.97 8.63
C SER A 324 -2.26 12.19 7.82
N TYR A 325 -2.39 13.33 8.50
CA TYR A 325 -2.69 14.64 7.90
C TYR A 325 -1.50 15.61 7.91
N ASP A 326 -0.38 15.20 8.53
CA ASP A 326 0.78 16.03 8.86
C ASP A 326 2.08 15.44 8.31
N GLU A 327 1.99 14.81 7.14
CA GLU A 327 3.14 14.29 6.38
C GLU A 327 3.90 13.17 7.12
N GLY A 328 3.16 12.32 7.84
CA GLY A 328 3.69 11.13 8.53
C GLY A 328 4.22 11.41 9.94
N GLN A 329 4.00 12.60 10.50
CA GLN A 329 4.42 12.93 11.86
C GLN A 329 3.50 12.34 12.93
N SER A 330 2.19 12.22 12.64
CA SER A 330 1.23 11.55 13.50
C SER A 330 0.16 10.80 12.70
N TRP A 331 -0.46 9.81 13.34
CA TRP A 331 -1.45 8.92 12.74
C TRP A 331 -2.75 8.91 13.58
N PRO A 332 -3.51 10.02 13.60
CA PRO A 332 -4.67 10.19 14.49
C PRO A 332 -5.87 9.31 14.13
N VAL A 333 -5.87 8.70 12.94
CA VAL A 333 -6.94 7.83 12.46
C VAL A 333 -6.36 6.44 12.26
N ALA A 334 -7.05 5.42 12.78
CA ALA A 334 -6.71 4.01 12.63
C ALA A 334 -7.99 3.17 12.58
N LYS A 335 -8.09 2.27 11.59
CA LYS A 335 -9.23 1.37 11.45
C LYS A 335 -8.80 -0.03 11.03
N THR A 336 -9.27 -1.04 11.76
CA THR A 336 -8.98 -2.45 11.52
C THR A 336 -9.72 -2.95 10.28
N LEU A 337 -8.99 -3.53 9.33
CA LEU A 337 -9.55 -4.27 8.19
C LEU A 337 -9.83 -5.73 8.52
N HIS A 338 -8.95 -6.36 9.31
CA HIS A 338 -9.07 -7.75 9.74
C HIS A 338 -8.39 -7.95 11.10
N ALA A 339 -9.18 -8.32 12.11
CA ALA A 339 -8.68 -8.49 13.47
C ALA A 339 -7.84 -9.77 13.67
N GLY A 340 -8.05 -10.79 12.83
CA GLY A 340 -7.38 -12.09 12.93
C GLY A 340 -5.93 -12.09 12.40
N PRO A 341 -5.37 -13.29 12.16
CA PRO A 341 -4.06 -13.46 11.53
C PRO A 341 -3.93 -12.66 10.22
N ALA A 342 -2.93 -11.78 10.17
CA ALA A 342 -2.61 -10.97 9.01
C ALA A 342 -1.13 -10.58 8.98
N ALA A 343 -0.56 -10.47 7.79
CA ALA A 343 0.87 -10.23 7.63
C ALA A 343 1.14 -9.13 6.61
N TYR A 344 1.71 -9.46 5.45
CA TYR A 344 2.17 -8.43 4.50
C TYR A 344 0.97 -7.73 3.87
N SER A 345 1.13 -6.46 3.52
CA SER A 345 0.09 -5.65 2.87
C SER A 345 0.69 -4.64 1.92
N ASP A 346 -0.03 -4.29 0.87
CA ASP A 346 0.31 -3.17 0.01
C ASP A 346 -0.93 -2.31 -0.29
N LEU A 347 -0.69 -1.01 -0.45
CA LEU A 347 -1.73 0.00 -0.65
C LEU A 347 -1.69 0.54 -2.07
N THR A 348 -2.85 0.84 -2.63
CA THR A 348 -2.94 1.62 -3.87
C THR A 348 -4.07 2.63 -3.79
N VAL A 349 -3.92 3.70 -4.56
CA VAL A 349 -4.94 4.72 -4.75
C VAL A 349 -5.25 4.75 -6.24
N ALA A 350 -6.46 4.34 -6.60
CA ALA A 350 -6.90 4.32 -7.98
C ALA A 350 -7.14 5.76 -8.50
N PRO A 351 -7.16 5.99 -9.82
CA PRO A 351 -7.47 7.31 -10.39
C PRO A 351 -8.77 7.96 -9.89
N ASP A 352 -9.76 7.15 -9.48
CA ASP A 352 -11.00 7.62 -8.86
C ASP A 352 -10.88 7.88 -7.34
N TYR A 353 -9.67 7.84 -6.80
CA TYR A 353 -9.30 7.99 -5.39
C TYR A 353 -9.86 6.91 -4.44
N SER A 354 -10.31 5.79 -4.99
CA SER A 354 -10.60 4.60 -4.19
C SER A 354 -9.33 4.11 -3.52
N ILE A 355 -9.45 3.76 -2.23
CA ILE A 355 -8.36 3.18 -1.46
C ILE A 355 -8.44 1.66 -1.60
N GLY A 356 -7.38 1.04 -2.13
CA GLY A 356 -7.22 -0.39 -2.20
C GLY A 356 -6.13 -0.87 -1.22
N CYS A 357 -6.36 -2.01 -0.58
CA CYS A 357 -5.38 -2.69 0.25
C CYS A 357 -5.35 -4.18 -0.12
N LEU A 358 -4.22 -4.66 -0.62
CA LEU A 358 -3.98 -6.07 -0.91
C LEU A 358 -3.14 -6.65 0.23
N TYR A 359 -3.62 -7.69 0.93
CA TYR A 359 -2.95 -8.14 2.14
C TYR A 359 -3.14 -9.63 2.43
N GLU A 360 -2.18 -10.20 3.15
CA GLU A 360 -2.22 -11.58 3.63
C GLU A 360 -3.13 -11.68 4.86
N ARG A 361 -4.05 -12.65 4.85
CA ARG A 361 -4.93 -12.94 5.99
C ARG A 361 -5.34 -14.41 6.07
N GLY A 362 -5.86 -14.78 7.24
CA GLY A 362 -6.58 -16.03 7.43
C GLY A 362 -7.32 -16.09 8.77
N GLU A 363 -7.84 -17.27 9.09
CA GLU A 363 -8.50 -17.55 10.36
C GLU A 363 -7.54 -18.22 11.37
N LYS A 364 -6.74 -19.19 10.91
CA LYS A 364 -5.80 -19.95 11.75
C LYS A 364 -4.39 -19.40 11.63
N HIS A 365 -3.98 -18.96 10.44
CA HIS A 365 -2.70 -18.29 10.20
C HIS A 365 -2.79 -17.29 9.04
N ALA A 366 -1.84 -16.35 8.98
CA ALA A 366 -1.90 -15.23 8.04
C ALA A 366 -1.77 -15.60 6.56
N TYR A 367 -1.27 -16.79 6.23
CA TYR A 367 -0.90 -17.18 4.85
C TYR A 367 -1.96 -18.06 4.16
N GLU A 368 -3.22 -17.98 4.60
CA GLU A 368 -4.31 -18.74 3.98
C GLU A 368 -4.76 -18.10 2.66
N THR A 369 -4.82 -16.77 2.63
CA THR A 369 -5.30 -16.00 1.48
C THR A 369 -4.55 -14.69 1.33
N ILE A 370 -4.47 -14.19 0.10
CA ILE A 370 -4.23 -12.78 -0.20
C ILE A 370 -5.57 -12.17 -0.59
N THR A 371 -6.00 -11.16 0.16
CA THR A 371 -7.29 -10.49 0.02
C THR A 371 -7.12 -9.07 -0.44
N PHE A 372 -7.96 -8.63 -1.37
CA PHE A 372 -8.10 -7.23 -1.72
C PHE A 372 -9.30 -6.62 -1.00
N ALA A 373 -9.07 -5.55 -0.25
CA ALA A 373 -10.09 -4.71 0.35
C ALA A 373 -10.14 -3.36 -0.36
N LYS A 374 -11.33 -2.91 -0.74
CA LYS A 374 -11.56 -1.51 -1.13
C LYS A 374 -12.33 -0.80 -0.04
N CYS A 375 -11.77 0.30 0.44
CA CYS A 375 -12.37 1.15 1.45
C CYS A 375 -12.50 2.60 0.96
N SER A 376 -13.32 3.37 1.67
CA SER A 376 -13.51 4.80 1.44
C SER A 376 -12.83 5.62 2.54
N LEU A 377 -12.55 6.88 2.25
CA LEU A 377 -12.05 7.83 3.25
C LEU A 377 -13.08 8.05 4.36
N GLU A 378 -14.36 8.08 4.00
CA GLU A 378 -15.47 8.15 4.93
C GLU A 378 -15.46 6.96 5.88
N TRP A 379 -15.26 5.73 5.37
CA TRP A 379 -15.17 4.55 6.24
C TRP A 379 -13.98 4.67 7.17
N LEU A 380 -12.80 5.03 6.64
CA LEU A 380 -11.57 5.12 7.42
C LEU A 380 -11.66 6.15 8.55
N THR A 381 -12.48 7.19 8.37
CA THR A 381 -12.58 8.34 9.29
C THR A 381 -13.91 8.41 10.05
N ASP A 382 -14.74 7.37 9.98
CA ASP A 382 -16.10 7.35 10.55
C ASP A 382 -16.95 8.56 10.09
N GLY A 383 -16.80 8.94 8.82
CA GLY A 383 -17.50 10.05 8.18
C GLY A 383 -16.93 11.44 8.50
N ASN A 384 -15.87 11.54 9.31
CA ASN A 384 -15.26 12.82 9.69
C ASN A 384 -14.44 13.47 8.56
N ASP A 385 -14.09 12.70 7.53
CA ASP A 385 -13.45 13.21 6.32
C ASP A 385 -14.05 12.60 5.05
N ARG A 386 -13.94 13.35 3.96
CA ARG A 386 -14.40 12.96 2.62
C ARG A 386 -13.54 13.63 1.57
N LEU A 387 -13.50 13.02 0.39
CA LEU A 387 -12.96 13.71 -0.78
C LEU A 387 -14.04 14.69 -1.26
N ALA A 388 -13.65 15.94 -1.53
CA ALA A 388 -14.59 16.91 -2.07
C ALA A 388 -15.02 16.45 -3.48
N PRO A 389 -16.32 16.55 -3.83
CA PRO A 389 -16.79 16.21 -5.17
C PRO A 389 -16.22 17.11 -6.25
#